data_AF-A0AA39Q989-F1
#
_entry.id   AF-A0AA39Q989-F1
#
_cell.length_a   1.000
_cell.length_b   1.000
_cell.length_c   1.000
_cell.angle_alpha   90.00
_cell.angle_beta   90.00
_cell.angle_gamma   90.00
#
_symmetry.space_group_name_H-M   'P 1'
#
loop_
_entity.id
_entity.type
_entity.pdbx_description
1 polymer ?
#
loop_
_entity_poly.entity_id
_entity_poly.type
_entity_poly.pdbx_seq_one_letter_code
_entity_poly.pdbx_strand_id
1 'polypeptide(L)'
;MAPITTRSQARMVSKISEGSDESSSSEDTDGIMGRLNALKQTLEKQRRKTKKLVRINQRLQEQVEHLQSGVNGQPKKPRRRSTGLDFRVKQLEENIRRLQQGRKKDKKKISELRALEAKAEAKDLVNGDEDWGSGSADFAHQMRKLLRRHNDIMLVTTLPTNEAGKPEDCPICMDAFVANECSSLPCEHVICNTCLPGISKGADETVQCPHCRRVCSRDEVEIVYMTETERWDRLLEVAQAWGAIDKRGEEETSEEEAQEDFINDGTSSVSSPLNDANTTEEEEDDMISKNGEDSDGGASPSTHAQAPSPSKVKRERLAHLAEERRKKRRLV
;
A
#
# COMPACT_ATOMS: atom_id res chain seq x y z
N MET A 1 32.81 4.71 -25.15
CA MET A 1 32.53 4.88 -23.70
C MET A 1 31.79 6.19 -23.53
N ALA A 2 30.48 6.13 -23.30
CA ALA A 2 29.64 7.31 -23.13
C ALA A 2 29.56 7.68 -21.63
N PRO A 3 29.54 8.97 -21.27
CA PRO A 3 29.43 9.39 -19.88
C PRO A 3 28.00 9.18 -19.36
N ILE A 4 27.88 8.48 -18.24
CA ILE A 4 26.63 8.32 -17.48
C ILE A 4 26.38 9.63 -16.73
N THR A 5 25.44 10.44 -17.20
CA THR A 5 24.96 11.63 -16.51
C THR A 5 23.88 11.25 -15.51
N THR A 6 24.21 11.27 -14.22
CA THR A 6 23.25 11.04 -13.13
C THR A 6 22.34 12.26 -12.97
N ARG A 7 21.10 12.14 -13.47
CA ARG A 7 20.00 13.09 -13.33
C ARG A 7 19.32 12.90 -11.98
N SER A 8 19.84 13.55 -10.92
CA SER A 8 19.18 13.54 -9.62
C SER A 8 19.52 14.80 -8.81
N GLN A 9 18.87 15.92 -9.17
CA GLN A 9 18.68 17.07 -8.27
C GLN A 9 17.74 18.10 -8.94
N ALA A 10 16.44 17.95 -8.72
CA ALA A 10 15.46 19.04 -8.92
C ALA A 10 14.13 18.64 -8.26
N ARG A 11 13.98 18.96 -6.98
CA ARG A 11 12.69 19.19 -6.31
C ARG A 11 12.99 19.74 -4.92
N MET A 12 13.27 21.03 -4.87
CA MET A 12 13.04 21.80 -3.65
C MET A 12 11.79 22.64 -3.88
N VAL A 13 10.89 22.47 -2.92
CA VAL A 13 9.50 22.90 -2.85
C VAL A 13 9.43 24.43 -2.76
N SER A 14 8.74 25.05 -3.70
CA SER A 14 8.17 26.39 -3.54
C SER A 14 6.85 26.26 -2.76
N LYS A 15 6.81 26.79 -1.55
CA LYS A 15 5.57 27.06 -0.83
C LYS A 15 5.74 28.40 -0.13
N ILE A 16 5.51 29.47 -0.89
CA ILE A 16 5.39 30.83 -0.37
C ILE A 16 3.89 31.01 -0.10
N SER A 17 3.52 31.03 1.18
CA SER A 17 2.18 31.41 1.62
C SER A 17 2.19 32.93 1.82
N GLU A 18 1.42 33.62 0.99
CA GLU A 18 1.05 35.01 1.20
C GLU A 18 -0.07 35.05 2.24
N GLY A 19 0.25 35.56 3.42
CA GLY A 19 -0.69 35.86 4.49
C GLY A 19 -0.20 37.13 5.16
N SER A 20 -0.78 38.25 4.74
CA SER A 20 -0.52 39.59 5.25
C SER A 20 -1.38 39.80 6.48
N ASP A 21 -0.75 39.77 7.66
CA ASP A 21 -1.31 40.33 8.89
C ASP A 21 -0.24 41.23 9.51
N GLU A 22 -0.39 42.53 9.29
CA GLU A 22 0.47 43.57 9.84
C GLU A 22 0.06 43.86 11.29
N SER A 23 0.61 43.12 12.25
CA SER A 23 0.66 43.57 13.64
C SER A 23 1.72 42.81 14.45
N SER A 24 2.59 43.59 15.11
CA SER A 24 3.60 43.19 16.10
C SER A 24 5.01 42.82 15.59
N SER A 25 5.73 43.84 15.12
CA SER A 25 7.05 43.81 14.47
C SER A 25 8.27 43.74 15.42
N SER A 26 8.18 43.07 16.58
CA SER A 26 9.37 42.89 17.46
C SER A 26 9.70 41.46 17.88
N GLU A 27 8.84 40.48 17.64
CA GLU A 27 9.09 39.08 18.03
C GLU A 27 9.72 38.21 16.91
N ASP A 28 9.77 38.72 15.66
CA ASP A 28 10.30 37.96 14.52
C ASP A 28 11.83 37.81 14.48
N THR A 29 12.56 38.65 15.22
CA THR A 29 14.03 38.63 15.20
C THR A 29 14.60 37.37 15.86
N ASP A 30 13.95 36.86 16.91
CA ASP A 30 14.34 35.62 17.59
C ASP A 30 14.10 34.38 16.71
N GLY A 31 12.99 34.36 15.97
CA GLY A 31 12.70 33.30 14.99
C GLY A 31 13.69 33.25 13.83
N ILE A 32 14.23 34.40 13.41
CA ILE A 32 15.27 34.49 12.38
C ILE A 32 16.62 33.98 12.92
N MET A 33 17.00 34.36 14.15
CA MET A 33 18.22 33.87 14.78
C MET A 33 18.21 32.35 15.00
N GLY A 34 17.07 31.77 15.39
CA GLY A 34 16.90 30.33 15.49
C GLY A 34 17.13 29.60 14.16
N ARG A 35 16.54 30.11 13.07
CA ARG A 35 16.73 29.56 11.71
C ARG A 35 18.17 29.69 11.22
N LEU A 36 18.85 30.80 11.48
CA LEU A 36 20.26 31.01 11.15
C LEU A 36 21.18 30.03 11.90
N ASN A 37 20.91 29.77 13.18
CA ASN A 37 21.68 28.80 13.97
C ASN A 37 21.47 27.36 13.46
N ALA A 38 20.25 26.98 13.08
CA ALA A 38 19.96 25.70 12.46
C ALA A 38 20.70 25.54 11.11
N LEU A 39 20.71 26.59 10.28
CA LEU A 39 21.46 26.61 9.02
C LEU A 39 22.98 26.48 9.25
N LYS A 40 23.52 27.14 10.28
CA LYS A 40 24.93 27.00 10.65
C LYS A 40 25.28 25.56 11.05
N GLN A 41 24.45 24.92 11.86
CA GLN A 41 24.65 23.52 12.28
C GLN A 41 24.57 22.55 11.09
N THR A 42 23.62 22.75 10.17
CA THR A 42 23.50 21.91 8.97
C THR A 42 24.70 22.07 8.04
N LEU A 43 25.20 23.30 7.85
CA LEU A 43 26.42 23.57 7.08
C LEU A 43 27.65 22.91 7.71
N GLU A 44 27.78 22.94 9.03
CA GLU A 44 28.87 22.24 9.73
C GLU A 44 28.79 20.71 9.55
N LYS A 45 27.58 20.14 9.64
CA LYS A 45 27.35 18.71 9.40
C LYS A 45 27.72 18.32 7.97
N GLN A 46 27.37 19.15 6.98
CA GLN A 46 27.76 18.93 5.59
C GLN A 46 29.28 19.03 5.41
N ARG A 47 29.93 20.06 5.96
CA ARG A 47 31.41 20.18 5.94
C ARG A 47 32.11 18.94 6.52
N ARG A 48 31.59 18.37 7.61
CA ARG A 48 32.11 17.12 8.19
C ARG A 48 31.93 15.93 7.24
N LYS A 49 30.79 15.81 6.55
CA LYS A 49 30.57 14.76 5.54
C LYS A 49 31.52 14.92 4.35
N THR A 50 31.67 16.13 3.82
CA THR A 50 32.60 16.41 2.70
C THR A 50 34.03 16.06 3.08
N LYS A 51 34.50 16.44 4.28
CA LYS A 51 35.83 16.04 4.77
C LYS A 51 36.00 14.52 4.88
N LYS A 52 34.98 13.79 5.33
CA LYS A 52 35.02 12.31 5.38
C LYS A 52 35.10 11.70 3.98
N LEU A 53 34.31 12.20 3.03
CA LEU A 53 34.31 11.72 1.65
C LEU A 53 35.65 11.98 0.96
N VAL A 54 36.26 13.15 1.16
CA VAL A 54 37.61 13.46 0.63
C VAL A 54 38.65 12.46 1.14
N ARG A 55 38.65 12.13 2.44
CA ARG A 55 39.56 11.12 3.00
C ARG A 55 39.33 9.72 2.43
N ILE A 56 38.07 9.34 2.21
CA ILE A 56 37.74 8.04 1.60
C ILE A 56 38.22 8.01 0.14
N ASN A 57 37.97 9.07 -0.61
CA ASN A 57 38.36 9.16 -2.02
C ASN A 57 39.89 9.12 -2.17
N GLN A 58 40.62 9.84 -1.30
CA GLN A 58 42.09 9.76 -1.23
C GLN A 58 42.58 8.32 -0.97
N ARG A 59 42.01 7.61 0.01
CA ARG A 59 42.36 6.22 0.29
C ARG A 59 42.05 5.29 -0.88
N LEU A 60 40.95 5.51 -1.60
CA LEU A 60 40.61 4.72 -2.79
C LEU A 60 41.57 5.01 -3.94
N GLN A 61 41.98 6.27 -4.13
CA GLN A 61 43.01 6.63 -5.12
C GLN A 61 44.34 5.93 -4.83
N GLU A 62 44.80 5.92 -3.56
CA GLU A 62 45.99 5.18 -3.13
C GLU A 62 45.89 3.68 -3.43
N GLN A 63 44.71 3.07 -3.23
CA GLN A 63 44.47 1.66 -3.56
C GLN A 63 44.51 1.41 -5.07
N VAL A 64 43.94 2.31 -5.88
CA VAL A 64 43.96 2.21 -7.34
C VAL A 64 45.39 2.33 -7.87
N GLU A 65 46.17 3.28 -7.34
CA GLU A 65 47.58 3.47 -7.71
C GLU A 65 48.44 2.26 -7.32
N HIS A 66 48.22 1.69 -6.14
CA HIS A 66 48.88 0.46 -5.71
C HIS A 66 48.52 -0.73 -6.63
N LEU A 67 47.29 -0.82 -7.13
CA LEU A 67 46.90 -1.88 -8.07
C LEU A 67 47.48 -1.63 -9.47
N GLN A 68 47.51 -0.38 -9.95
CA GLN A 68 48.02 -0.03 -11.27
C GLN A 68 49.54 -0.19 -11.37
N SER A 69 50.29 0.18 -10.33
CA SER A 69 51.75 -0.03 -10.27
C SER A 69 52.14 -1.51 -10.31
N GLY A 70 51.27 -2.41 -9.86
CA GLY A 70 51.48 -3.86 -9.95
C GLY A 70 51.19 -4.48 -11.33
N VAL A 71 50.49 -3.78 -12.22
CA VAL A 71 49.98 -4.36 -13.50
C VAL A 71 50.89 -4.07 -14.70
N ASN A 72 51.74 -3.03 -14.66
CA ASN A 72 52.63 -2.68 -15.79
C ASN A 72 54.00 -3.40 -15.81
N GLY A 73 54.27 -4.31 -14.86
CA GLY A 73 55.42 -5.20 -14.93
C GLY A 73 55.09 -6.44 -15.77
N GLN A 74 55.59 -6.53 -17.00
CA GLN A 74 55.47 -7.73 -17.84
C GLN A 74 55.87 -9.00 -17.07
N PRO A 75 55.03 -10.05 -17.02
CA PRO A 75 55.35 -11.28 -16.32
C PRO A 75 56.28 -12.15 -17.16
N LYS A 76 57.60 -12.08 -16.90
CA LYS A 76 58.51 -13.17 -17.22
C LYS A 76 58.24 -14.33 -16.25
N LYS A 77 57.51 -15.34 -16.73
CA LYS A 77 57.29 -16.65 -16.07
C LYS A 77 58.63 -17.33 -15.72
N PRO A 78 58.66 -18.39 -14.87
CA PRO A 78 57.64 -18.89 -13.94
C PRO A 78 58.21 -19.24 -12.54
N ARG A 79 57.32 -19.80 -11.69
CA ARG A 79 57.54 -20.63 -10.49
C ARG A 79 57.56 -19.93 -9.13
N ARG A 80 56.61 -20.41 -8.33
CA ARG A 80 56.54 -20.37 -6.86
C ARG A 80 56.23 -19.01 -6.24
N ARG A 81 54.93 -18.79 -5.97
CA ARG A 81 54.39 -18.43 -4.64
C ARG A 81 52.87 -18.26 -4.74
N SER A 82 52.14 -19.33 -4.39
CA SER A 82 50.67 -19.36 -4.25
C SER A 82 50.16 -18.60 -3.02
N THR A 83 51.04 -18.02 -2.21
CA THR A 83 50.72 -17.42 -0.90
C THR A 83 49.87 -16.14 -0.98
N GLY A 84 49.78 -15.49 -2.14
CA GLY A 84 48.99 -14.26 -2.30
C GLY A 84 47.48 -14.51 -2.40
N LEU A 85 47.06 -15.67 -2.92
CA LEU A 85 45.64 -16.03 -3.01
C LEU A 85 45.06 -16.32 -1.64
N ASP A 86 45.79 -17.05 -0.79
CA ASP A 86 45.36 -17.37 0.57
C ASP A 86 45.12 -16.12 1.43
N PHE A 87 45.96 -15.10 1.28
CA PHE A 87 45.75 -13.81 1.97
C PHE A 87 44.49 -13.10 1.49
N ARG A 88 44.25 -13.09 0.17
CA ARG A 88 43.06 -12.43 -0.40
C ARG A 88 41.78 -13.17 -0.05
N VAL A 89 41.81 -14.50 -0.01
CA VAL A 89 40.69 -15.33 0.48
C VAL A 89 40.38 -15.00 1.93
N LYS A 90 41.39 -14.98 2.83
CA LYS A 90 41.20 -14.59 4.23
C LYS A 90 40.63 -13.17 4.38
N GLN A 91 41.08 -12.22 3.57
CA GLN A 91 40.56 -10.85 3.58
C GLN A 91 39.10 -10.78 3.13
N LEU A 92 38.72 -11.54 2.11
CA LEU A 92 37.33 -11.65 1.65
C LEU A 92 36.44 -12.31 2.71
N GLU A 93 36.91 -13.36 3.36
CA GLU A 93 36.21 -14.01 4.48
C GLU A 93 35.96 -13.05 5.64
N GLU A 94 36.95 -12.22 6.03
CA GLU A 94 36.77 -11.21 7.07
C GLU A 94 35.73 -10.15 6.64
N ASN A 95 35.78 -9.70 5.39
CA ASN A 95 34.82 -8.74 4.85
C ASN A 95 33.39 -9.32 4.83
N ILE A 96 33.22 -10.57 4.39
CA ILE A 96 31.92 -11.27 4.42
C ILE A 96 31.42 -11.34 5.86
N ARG A 97 32.26 -11.73 6.82
CA ARG A 97 31.90 -11.80 8.25
C ARG A 97 31.47 -10.42 8.79
N ARG A 98 32.19 -9.35 8.43
CA ARG A 98 31.86 -7.97 8.83
C ARG A 98 30.53 -7.51 8.24
N LEU A 99 30.29 -7.77 6.95
CA LEU A 99 29.04 -7.44 6.28
C LEU A 99 27.85 -8.22 6.84
N GLN A 100 28.02 -9.52 7.13
CA GLN A 100 27.00 -10.33 7.78
C GLN A 100 26.66 -9.81 9.18
N GLN A 101 27.65 -9.38 9.97
CA GLN A 101 27.40 -8.75 11.27
C GLN A 101 26.67 -7.41 11.13
N GLY A 102 27.01 -6.60 10.12
CA GLY A 102 26.28 -5.37 9.77
C GLY A 102 24.81 -5.64 9.46
N ARG A 103 24.53 -6.56 8.52
CA ARG A 103 23.16 -6.98 8.17
C ARG A 103 22.38 -7.50 9.38
N LYS A 104 23.02 -8.24 10.30
CA LYS A 104 22.37 -8.69 11.54
C LYS A 104 21.97 -7.52 12.46
N LYS A 105 22.82 -6.49 12.58
CA LYS A 105 22.52 -5.28 13.37
C LYS A 105 21.40 -4.46 12.73
N ASP A 106 21.46 -4.28 11.41
CA ASP A 106 20.43 -3.54 10.67
C ASP A 106 19.08 -4.25 10.73
N LYS A 107 19.05 -5.58 10.57
CA LYS A 107 17.84 -6.39 10.73
C LYS A 107 17.21 -6.22 12.12
N LYS A 108 18.03 -6.25 13.19
CA LYS A 108 17.56 -5.99 14.57
C LYS A 108 16.99 -4.60 14.74
N LYS A 109 17.67 -3.58 14.21
CA LYS A 109 17.22 -2.19 14.28
C LYS A 109 15.92 -1.98 13.51
N ILE A 110 15.78 -2.58 12.33
CA ILE A 110 14.54 -2.54 11.55
C ILE A 110 13.40 -3.22 12.31
N SER A 111 13.64 -4.39 12.91
CA SER A 111 12.60 -5.06 13.70
C SER A 111 12.19 -4.25 14.95
N GLU A 112 13.14 -3.58 15.60
CA GLU A 112 12.87 -2.73 16.75
C GLU A 112 12.06 -1.48 16.37
N LEU A 113 12.42 -0.82 15.27
CA LEU A 113 11.65 0.32 14.74
C LEU A 113 10.24 -0.10 14.34
N ARG A 114 10.08 -1.23 13.65
CA ARG A 114 8.75 -1.76 13.29
C ARG A 114 7.92 -2.10 14.53
N ALA A 115 8.52 -2.68 15.57
CA ALA A 115 7.82 -2.98 16.82
C ALA A 115 7.41 -1.70 17.57
N LEU A 116 8.26 -0.66 17.54
CA LEU A 116 7.95 0.64 18.13
C LEU A 116 6.84 1.37 17.36
N GLU A 117 6.87 1.33 16.02
CA GLU A 117 5.80 1.86 15.17
C GLU A 117 4.47 1.13 15.41
N ALA A 118 4.49 -0.20 15.45
CA ALA A 118 3.29 -1.00 15.76
C ALA A 118 2.76 -0.72 17.16
N LYS A 119 3.63 -0.54 18.17
CA LYS A 119 3.22 -0.17 19.53
C LYS A 119 2.64 1.23 19.61
N ALA A 120 3.23 2.19 18.91
CA ALA A 120 2.69 3.55 18.81
C ALA A 120 1.32 3.52 18.13
N GLU A 121 1.17 2.77 17.03
CA GLU A 121 -0.09 2.58 16.33
C GLU A 121 -1.16 1.92 17.21
N ALA A 122 -0.83 0.86 17.95
CA ALA A 122 -1.77 0.25 18.89
C ALA A 122 -2.17 1.23 20.00
N LYS A 123 -1.23 2.04 20.49
CA LYS A 123 -1.50 3.06 21.51
C LYS A 123 -2.41 4.17 20.99
N ASP A 124 -2.24 4.59 19.73
CA ASP A 124 -3.11 5.58 19.07
C ASP A 124 -4.53 5.03 18.89
N LEU A 125 -4.68 3.74 18.60
CA LEU A 125 -5.99 3.09 18.46
C LEU A 125 -6.70 2.96 19.80
N VAL A 126 -6.00 2.57 20.87
CA VAL A 126 -6.62 2.34 22.20
C VAL A 126 -6.96 3.65 22.91
N ASN A 127 -6.12 4.68 22.80
CA ASN A 127 -6.37 5.96 23.48
C ASN A 127 -7.11 6.96 22.59
N GLY A 128 -7.46 6.59 21.36
CA GLY A 128 -8.23 7.44 20.46
C GLY A 128 -9.63 7.74 21.01
N ASP A 129 -10.21 6.83 21.81
CA ASP A 129 -11.63 6.85 22.18
C ASP A 129 -12.07 7.92 23.18
N GLU A 130 -11.17 8.55 23.91
CA GLU A 130 -11.55 9.44 25.02
C GLU A 130 -11.45 10.95 24.72
N ASP A 131 -10.88 11.37 23.58
CA ASP A 131 -10.70 12.81 23.26
C ASP A 131 -10.87 13.14 21.76
N TRP A 132 -11.88 12.55 21.12
CA TRP A 132 -12.24 12.84 19.72
C TRP A 132 -12.80 14.27 19.50
N GLY A 133 -13.02 15.04 20.57
CA GLY A 133 -13.73 16.32 20.53
C GLY A 133 -12.90 17.51 20.06
N SER A 134 -11.57 17.40 19.97
CA SER A 134 -10.70 18.58 19.80
C SER A 134 -9.75 18.48 18.59
N GLY A 135 -10.27 18.23 17.38
CA GLY A 135 -9.56 18.65 16.15
C GLY A 135 -9.78 17.80 14.89
N SER A 136 -10.43 18.41 13.89
CA SER A 136 -10.60 17.90 12.51
C SER A 136 -9.31 17.40 11.83
N ALA A 137 -8.12 17.83 12.28
CA ALA A 137 -6.84 17.44 11.72
C ALA A 137 -6.49 15.94 11.92
N ASP A 138 -6.94 15.33 13.02
CA ASP A 138 -6.59 13.94 13.35
C ASP A 138 -7.41 12.92 12.55
N PHE A 139 -8.67 13.24 12.25
CA PHE A 139 -9.51 12.44 11.36
C PHE A 139 -8.85 12.23 9.99
N ALA A 140 -8.41 13.32 9.35
CA ALA A 140 -7.78 13.24 8.03
C ALA A 140 -6.47 12.42 8.06
N HIS A 141 -5.73 12.44 9.17
CA HIS A 141 -4.52 11.64 9.32
C HIS A 141 -4.84 10.14 9.44
N GLN A 142 -5.83 9.77 10.23
CA GLN A 142 -6.27 8.39 10.38
C GLN A 142 -6.83 7.82 9.07
N MET A 143 -7.62 8.60 8.35
CA MET A 143 -8.12 8.21 7.02
C MET A 143 -6.99 7.94 6.03
N ARG A 144 -5.97 8.81 5.98
CA ARG A 144 -4.74 8.56 5.19
C ARG A 144 -3.98 7.33 5.66
N LYS A 145 -4.05 6.98 6.95
CA LYS A 145 -3.40 5.78 7.50
C LYS A 145 -4.13 4.51 7.06
N LEU A 146 -5.47 4.49 7.13
CA LEU A 146 -6.29 3.40 6.63
C LEU A 146 -6.12 3.19 5.11
N LEU A 147 -6.10 4.26 4.33
CA LEU A 147 -5.85 4.19 2.89
C LEU A 147 -4.47 3.60 2.56
N ARG A 148 -3.43 3.97 3.33
CA ARG A 148 -2.10 3.37 3.18
C ARG A 148 -2.13 1.88 3.50
N ARG A 149 -2.75 1.50 4.62
CA ARG A 149 -2.90 0.08 5.00
C ARG A 149 -3.68 -0.72 3.95
N HIS A 150 -4.76 -0.15 3.41
CA HIS A 150 -5.52 -0.76 2.31
C HIS A 150 -4.63 -1.00 1.09
N ASN A 151 -3.89 0.01 0.63
CA ASN A 151 -2.97 -0.11 -0.49
C ASN A 151 -1.85 -1.13 -0.22
N ASP A 152 -1.27 -1.11 0.98
CA ASP A 152 -0.24 -2.07 1.38
C ASP A 152 -0.77 -3.51 1.30
N ILE A 153 -2.00 -3.78 1.75
CA ILE A 153 -2.65 -5.09 1.65
C ILE A 153 -2.95 -5.47 0.19
N MET A 154 -3.40 -4.52 -0.63
CA MET A 154 -3.70 -4.75 -2.06
C MET A 154 -2.46 -5.14 -2.87
N LEU A 155 -1.28 -4.64 -2.49
CA LEU A 155 -0.02 -4.93 -3.17
C LEU A 155 0.64 -6.25 -2.71
N VAL A 156 0.13 -6.91 -1.66
CA VAL A 156 0.66 -8.21 -1.22
C VAL A 156 0.30 -9.29 -2.24
N THR A 157 1.30 -10.02 -2.73
CA THR A 157 1.08 -11.26 -3.50
C THR A 157 0.50 -12.34 -2.58
N THR A 158 -0.64 -12.90 -2.97
CA THR A 158 -1.34 -13.97 -2.26
C THR A 158 -1.13 -15.32 -2.94
N LEU A 159 -1.40 -16.40 -2.21
CA LEU A 159 -1.46 -17.73 -2.82
C LEU A 159 -2.64 -17.82 -3.78
N PRO A 160 -2.44 -18.30 -5.02
CA PRO A 160 -3.53 -18.48 -5.95
C PRO A 160 -4.46 -19.59 -5.46
N THR A 161 -5.76 -19.32 -5.57
CA THR A 161 -6.83 -20.24 -5.21
C THR A 161 -7.64 -20.57 -6.45
N ASN A 162 -7.97 -21.85 -6.63
CA ASN A 162 -8.83 -22.28 -7.72
C ASN A 162 -10.31 -21.87 -7.49
N GLU A 163 -11.17 -22.12 -8.48
CA GLU A 163 -12.62 -21.82 -8.41
C GLU A 163 -13.33 -22.50 -7.22
N ALA A 164 -12.77 -23.59 -6.70
CA ALA A 164 -13.28 -24.30 -5.53
C ALA A 164 -12.78 -23.72 -4.19
N GLY A 165 -12.05 -22.61 -4.21
CA GLY A 165 -11.47 -21.99 -3.03
C GLY A 165 -10.33 -22.79 -2.38
N LYS A 166 -9.74 -23.75 -3.09
CA LYS A 166 -8.59 -24.53 -2.63
C LYS A 166 -7.30 -23.92 -3.18
N PRO A 167 -6.17 -24.02 -2.45
CA PRO A 167 -4.87 -23.58 -2.98
C PRO A 167 -4.56 -24.33 -4.27
N GLU A 168 -4.00 -23.63 -5.26
CA GLU A 168 -3.46 -24.27 -6.46
C GLU A 168 -2.23 -25.13 -6.13
N ASP A 169 -1.89 -26.02 -7.06
CA ASP A 169 -0.75 -26.91 -6.94
C ASP A 169 0.49 -26.33 -7.63
N CYS A 170 1.66 -26.62 -7.08
CA CYS A 170 2.93 -26.20 -7.67
C CYS A 170 3.16 -26.87 -9.03
N PRO A 171 3.52 -26.12 -10.09
CA PRO A 171 3.76 -26.69 -11.43
C PRO A 171 4.94 -27.67 -11.51
N ILE A 172 5.78 -27.75 -10.48
CA ILE A 172 7.00 -28.58 -10.46
C ILE A 172 6.78 -29.88 -9.69
N CYS A 173 6.34 -29.81 -8.43
CA CYS A 173 6.12 -30.99 -7.60
C CYS A 173 4.66 -31.47 -7.56
N MET A 174 3.71 -30.68 -8.06
CA MET A 174 2.26 -30.94 -8.01
C MET A 174 1.68 -31.03 -6.58
N ASP A 175 2.38 -30.48 -5.59
CA ASP A 175 1.86 -30.36 -4.22
C ASP A 175 1.10 -29.03 -4.05
N ALA A 176 0.06 -29.05 -3.23
CA ALA A 176 -0.73 -27.87 -2.89
C ALA A 176 0.13 -26.80 -2.20
N PHE A 177 -0.09 -25.54 -2.54
CA PHE A 177 0.65 -24.44 -1.93
C PHE A 177 0.32 -24.25 -0.44
N VAL A 178 1.37 -23.96 0.36
CA VAL A 178 1.29 -23.68 1.80
C VAL A 178 1.85 -22.29 2.09
N ALA A 179 1.13 -21.49 2.87
CA ALA A 179 1.55 -20.13 3.22
C ALA A 179 2.90 -20.15 3.97
N ASN A 180 3.79 -19.21 3.64
CA ASN A 180 5.19 -19.13 4.11
C ASN A 180 6.15 -20.20 3.56
N GLU A 181 5.66 -21.20 2.84
CA GLU A 181 6.49 -22.23 2.19
C GLU A 181 6.57 -22.04 0.67
N CYS A 182 6.02 -20.95 0.17
CA CYS A 182 6.01 -20.59 -1.24
C CYS A 182 6.67 -19.24 -1.48
N SER A 183 7.17 -19.07 -2.69
CA SER A 183 7.81 -17.85 -3.17
C SER A 183 7.16 -17.37 -4.46
N SER A 184 6.94 -16.05 -4.56
CA SER A 184 6.46 -15.39 -5.77
C SER A 184 7.64 -14.83 -6.56
N LEU A 185 7.60 -15.05 -7.87
CA LEU A 185 8.53 -14.43 -8.80
C LEU A 185 8.04 -13.02 -9.16
N PRO A 186 8.90 -12.12 -9.71
CA PRO A 186 8.49 -10.79 -10.18
C PRO A 186 7.48 -10.79 -11.34
N CYS A 187 7.20 -11.95 -11.92
CA CYS A 187 6.12 -12.18 -12.88
C CYS A 187 4.86 -12.76 -12.23
N GLU A 188 4.72 -12.63 -10.91
CA GLU A 188 3.55 -13.01 -10.08
C GLU A 188 3.22 -14.50 -10.05
N HIS A 189 4.05 -15.35 -10.64
CA HIS A 189 3.89 -16.80 -10.56
C HIS A 189 4.52 -17.35 -9.27
N VAL A 190 3.81 -18.28 -8.62
CA VAL A 190 4.19 -18.84 -7.31
C VAL A 190 4.80 -20.23 -7.45
N ILE A 191 5.83 -20.52 -6.65
CA ILE A 191 6.57 -21.79 -6.64
C ILE A 191 6.92 -22.16 -5.20
N CYS A 192 6.88 -23.45 -4.85
CA CYS A 192 7.30 -23.91 -3.52
C CYS A 192 8.78 -23.65 -3.25
N ASN A 193 9.12 -23.33 -2.00
CA ASN A 193 10.50 -23.09 -1.55
C ASN A 193 11.40 -24.33 -1.69
N THR A 194 10.80 -25.53 -1.71
CA THR A 194 11.49 -26.80 -1.98
C THR A 194 11.91 -26.95 -3.44
N CYS A 195 11.12 -26.41 -4.38
CA CYS A 195 11.36 -26.51 -5.82
C CYS A 195 12.24 -25.37 -6.34
N LEU A 196 12.23 -24.21 -5.68
CA LEU A 196 13.01 -23.03 -6.07
C LEU A 196 14.52 -23.31 -6.28
N PRO A 197 15.22 -24.08 -5.42
CA PRO A 197 16.62 -24.45 -5.67
C PRO A 197 16.85 -25.30 -6.92
N GLY A 198 15.87 -26.13 -7.30
CA GLY A 198 15.97 -27.00 -8.48
C GLY A 198 15.90 -26.24 -9.80
N ILE A 199 15.26 -25.07 -9.81
CA ILE A 199 15.14 -24.22 -11.00
C ILE A 199 16.17 -23.08 -11.06
N SER A 200 16.88 -22.80 -9.96
CA SER A 200 18.01 -21.87 -9.99
C SER A 200 19.21 -22.53 -10.68
N LYS A 201 19.58 -22.06 -11.87
CA LYS A 201 20.70 -22.62 -12.64
C LYS A 201 22.00 -21.91 -12.27
N GLY A 202 22.91 -22.65 -11.63
CA GLY A 202 24.32 -22.27 -11.51
C GLY A 202 24.65 -21.22 -10.45
N ALA A 203 25.88 -20.68 -10.54
CA ALA A 203 26.43 -19.70 -9.61
C ALA A 203 25.86 -18.28 -9.81
N ASP A 204 25.15 -18.04 -10.92
CA ASP A 204 24.67 -16.71 -11.31
C ASP A 204 23.41 -16.27 -10.54
N GLU A 205 22.91 -17.11 -9.61
CA GLU A 205 21.76 -16.80 -8.75
C GLU A 205 20.52 -16.30 -9.54
N THR A 206 20.36 -16.75 -10.78
CA THR A 206 19.19 -16.44 -11.62
C THR A 206 18.17 -17.58 -11.58
N VAL A 207 16.90 -17.21 -11.65
CA VAL A 207 15.77 -18.13 -11.67
C VAL A 207 14.97 -17.90 -12.95
N GLN A 208 14.64 -18.98 -13.65
CA GLN A 208 13.77 -18.93 -14.81
C GLN A 208 12.37 -19.44 -14.44
N CYS A 209 11.34 -18.60 -14.61
CA CYS A 209 9.97 -18.98 -14.31
C CYS A 209 9.51 -20.18 -15.17
N PRO A 210 8.99 -21.28 -14.59
CA PRO A 210 8.50 -22.43 -15.36
C PRO A 210 7.24 -22.12 -16.18
N HIS A 211 6.40 -21.17 -15.75
CA HIS A 211 5.18 -20.77 -16.47
C HIS A 211 5.47 -19.86 -17.66
N CYS A 212 6.10 -18.70 -17.42
CA CYS A 212 6.27 -17.67 -18.45
C CYS A 212 7.69 -17.58 -19.03
N ARG A 213 8.64 -18.39 -18.54
CA ARG A 213 10.05 -18.43 -18.96
C ARG A 213 10.85 -17.14 -18.75
N ARG A 214 10.28 -16.12 -18.10
CA ARG A 214 10.98 -14.89 -17.70
C ARG A 214 12.11 -15.24 -16.73
N VAL A 215 13.29 -14.66 -16.96
CA VAL A 215 14.45 -14.80 -16.06
C VAL A 215 14.44 -13.63 -15.09
N CYS A 216 14.62 -13.92 -13.80
CA CYS A 216 14.74 -12.92 -12.74
C CYS A 216 15.90 -13.25 -11.81
N SER A 217 16.33 -12.26 -11.03
CA SER A 217 17.33 -12.47 -9.98
C SER A 217 16.69 -13.21 -8.80
N ARG A 218 17.47 -14.03 -8.08
CA ARG A 218 16.99 -14.72 -6.87
C ARG A 218 16.66 -13.75 -5.73
N ASP A 219 17.32 -12.60 -5.70
CA ASP A 219 17.12 -11.56 -4.69
C ASP A 219 15.76 -10.84 -4.82
N GLU A 220 15.15 -10.87 -6.02
CA GLU A 220 13.81 -10.31 -6.28
C GLU A 220 12.68 -11.29 -5.98
N VAL A 221 12.98 -12.52 -5.58
CA VAL A 221 11.97 -13.52 -5.24
C VAL A 221 11.45 -13.25 -3.83
N GLU A 222 10.15 -13.03 -3.70
CA GLU A 222 9.50 -12.73 -2.43
C GLU A 222 8.87 -13.99 -1.83
N ILE A 223 8.71 -14.04 -0.50
CA ILE A 223 8.03 -15.15 0.18
C ILE A 223 6.55 -14.79 0.29
N VAL A 224 5.68 -15.68 -0.15
CA VAL A 224 4.23 -15.51 -0.04
C VAL A 224 3.78 -15.96 1.35
N TYR A 225 3.26 -15.03 2.14
CA TYR A 225 2.90 -15.27 3.54
C TYR A 225 1.39 -15.19 3.82
N MET A 226 0.56 -14.90 2.81
CA MET A 226 -0.88 -14.75 2.95
C MET A 226 -1.64 -15.51 1.85
N THR A 227 -2.79 -16.05 2.24
CA THR A 227 -3.81 -16.55 1.32
C THR A 227 -4.71 -15.42 0.83
N GLU A 228 -5.45 -15.67 -0.25
CA GLU A 228 -6.42 -14.70 -0.77
C GLU A 228 -7.54 -14.42 0.24
N THR A 229 -8.03 -15.45 0.94
CA THR A 229 -9.04 -15.30 2.00
C THR A 229 -8.54 -14.40 3.13
N GLU A 230 -7.31 -14.62 3.63
CA GLU A 230 -6.71 -13.77 4.66
C GLU A 230 -6.52 -12.32 4.18
N ARG A 231 -6.24 -12.11 2.89
CA ARG A 231 -6.17 -10.76 2.31
C ARG A 231 -7.53 -10.08 2.39
N TRP A 232 -8.61 -10.76 2.00
CA TRP A 232 -9.97 -10.24 2.11
C TRP A 232 -10.39 -9.96 3.55
N ASP A 233 -10.06 -10.85 4.50
CA ASP A 233 -10.35 -10.64 5.91
C ASP A 233 -9.68 -9.37 6.43
N ARG A 234 -8.40 -9.15 6.10
CA ARG A 234 -7.69 -7.91 6.47
C ARG A 234 -8.23 -6.66 5.77
N LEU A 235 -8.70 -6.77 4.53
CA LEU A 235 -9.37 -5.67 3.84
C LEU A 235 -10.70 -5.32 4.51
N LEU A 236 -11.47 -6.32 4.95
CA LEU A 236 -12.70 -6.14 5.71
C LEU A 236 -12.44 -5.47 7.05
N GLU A 237 -11.37 -5.82 7.76
CA GLU A 237 -10.96 -5.12 8.98
C GLU A 237 -10.70 -3.62 8.72
N VAL A 238 -10.02 -3.29 7.62
CA VAL A 238 -9.76 -1.88 7.25
C VAL A 238 -11.06 -1.15 6.93
N ALA A 239 -11.99 -1.80 6.22
CA ALA A 239 -13.30 -1.24 5.91
C ALA A 239 -14.16 -1.02 7.17
N GLN A 240 -14.12 -1.95 8.13
CA GLN A 240 -14.79 -1.80 9.42
C GLN A 240 -14.21 -0.65 10.24
N ALA A 241 -12.87 -0.54 10.29
CA ALA A 241 -12.19 0.56 10.95
C ALA A 241 -12.51 1.91 10.30
N TRP A 242 -12.63 1.95 8.97
CA TRP A 242 -13.09 3.13 8.25
C TRP A 242 -14.51 3.51 8.66
N GLY A 243 -15.44 2.55 8.68
CA GLY A 243 -16.83 2.80 9.09
C GLY A 243 -16.95 3.28 10.53
N ALA A 244 -16.10 2.81 11.44
CA ALA A 244 -16.07 3.28 12.83
C ALA A 244 -15.59 4.73 12.98
N ILE A 245 -14.70 5.18 12.07
CA ILE A 245 -14.20 6.56 12.04
C ILE A 245 -15.25 7.49 11.41
N ASP A 246 -15.99 7.01 10.41
CA ASP A 246 -17.00 7.78 9.68
C ASP A 246 -18.31 7.93 10.48
N LYS A 247 -18.24 8.62 11.63
CA LYS A 247 -19.39 8.96 12.49
C LYS A 247 -20.33 10.01 11.91
N ARG A 248 -20.03 10.51 10.71
CA ARG A 248 -20.78 11.60 10.05
C ARG A 248 -22.27 11.27 9.87
N GLY A 249 -22.63 9.98 9.81
CA GLY A 249 -24.03 9.56 9.70
C GLY A 249 -24.82 9.45 11.02
N GLU A 250 -24.17 9.38 12.19
CA GLU A 250 -24.88 9.20 13.48
C GLU A 250 -25.41 10.52 14.05
N GLU A 251 -24.69 11.63 13.84
CA GLU A 251 -25.11 12.95 14.33
C GLU A 251 -26.21 13.57 13.45
N GLU A 252 -26.21 13.30 12.14
CA GLU A 252 -27.22 13.86 11.22
C GLU A 252 -28.57 13.11 11.26
N THR A 253 -28.60 11.84 11.68
CA THR A 253 -29.85 11.05 11.66
C THR A 253 -30.63 11.03 12.97
N SER A 254 -30.00 11.32 14.12
CA SER A 254 -30.70 11.18 15.41
C SER A 254 -31.53 12.41 15.84
N GLU A 255 -31.23 13.60 15.31
CA GLU A 255 -32.01 14.81 15.62
C GLU A 255 -33.16 15.05 14.63
N GLU A 256 -33.00 14.69 13.35
CA GLU A 256 -34.04 14.94 12.32
C GLU A 256 -35.16 13.86 12.31
N GLU A 257 -34.87 12.60 12.66
CA GLU A 257 -35.90 11.54 12.73
C GLU A 257 -36.93 11.74 13.86
N ALA A 258 -36.67 12.63 14.83
CA ALA A 258 -37.59 12.91 15.93
C ALA A 258 -38.66 13.98 15.59
N GLN A 259 -38.56 14.65 14.44
CA GLN A 259 -39.49 15.72 14.03
C GLN A 259 -40.33 15.40 12.80
N GLU A 260 -40.14 14.24 12.16
CA GLU A 260 -41.06 13.80 11.12
C GLU A 260 -42.31 13.16 11.76
N ASP A 261 -43.18 14.01 12.32
CA ASP A 261 -44.64 13.77 12.30
C ASP A 261 -45.04 13.76 10.82
N PHE A 262 -44.73 12.64 10.18
CA PHE A 262 -45.04 12.34 8.79
C PHE A 262 -46.51 12.68 8.61
N ILE A 263 -46.79 13.70 7.79
CA ILE A 263 -48.14 14.14 7.46
C ILE A 263 -48.91 12.88 7.11
N ASN A 264 -49.75 12.44 8.05
CA ASN A 264 -50.61 11.30 7.88
C ASN A 264 -51.75 11.84 7.04
N ASP A 265 -51.46 12.04 5.75
CA ASP A 265 -52.39 12.46 4.74
C ASP A 265 -53.45 11.37 4.68
N GLY A 266 -54.47 11.57 5.51
CA GLY A 266 -55.74 10.89 5.46
C GLY A 266 -56.35 11.22 4.11
N THR A 267 -55.85 10.54 3.08
CA THR A 267 -56.45 10.46 1.76
C THR A 267 -57.73 9.65 1.93
N SER A 268 -58.76 10.36 2.40
CA SER A 268 -60.13 10.07 2.07
C SER A 268 -60.21 9.96 0.56
N SER A 269 -60.19 8.73 0.05
CA SER A 269 -61.14 8.22 -0.94
C SER A 269 -61.81 9.33 -1.77
N VAL A 270 -61.14 9.80 -2.83
CA VAL A 270 -61.84 10.37 -3.98
C VAL A 270 -61.20 9.84 -5.25
N SER A 271 -61.95 9.01 -5.93
CA SER A 271 -61.67 8.36 -7.19
C SER A 271 -61.58 9.35 -8.36
N SER A 272 -60.92 8.88 -9.43
CA SER A 272 -61.15 9.20 -10.86
C SER A 272 -60.18 10.20 -11.50
N PRO A 273 -60.11 10.27 -12.85
CA PRO A 273 -59.91 9.17 -13.80
C PRO A 273 -58.78 9.50 -14.82
N LEU A 274 -58.42 8.47 -15.59
CA LEU A 274 -57.64 8.50 -16.84
C LEU A 274 -57.96 9.72 -17.74
N ASN A 275 -56.93 10.34 -18.31
CA ASN A 275 -57.03 11.00 -19.61
C ASN A 275 -55.70 10.96 -20.37
N ASP A 276 -55.77 10.30 -21.52
CA ASP A 276 -54.88 10.41 -22.68
C ASP A 276 -54.87 11.82 -23.28
N ALA A 277 -53.70 12.28 -23.72
CA ALA A 277 -53.45 13.17 -24.88
C ALA A 277 -51.93 13.45 -24.91
N ASN A 278 -51.14 12.88 -25.82
CA ASN A 278 -50.99 13.24 -27.23
C ASN A 278 -50.63 14.72 -27.45
N THR A 279 -49.33 15.03 -27.52
CA THR A 279 -48.83 16.17 -28.28
C THR A 279 -47.48 15.86 -28.92
N THR A 280 -47.52 15.86 -30.24
CA THR A 280 -46.50 15.71 -31.26
C THR A 280 -45.69 17.02 -31.46
N GLU A 281 -44.55 16.91 -32.16
CA GLU A 281 -43.86 17.95 -32.97
C GLU A 281 -43.07 19.02 -32.18
N GLU A 282 -41.85 19.48 -32.52
CA GLU A 282 -40.96 19.37 -33.69
C GLU A 282 -39.56 19.91 -33.30
N GLU A 283 -38.49 19.36 -33.91
CA GLU A 283 -37.26 20.00 -34.46
C GLU A 283 -36.37 20.91 -33.54
N GLU A 284 -35.03 20.86 -33.48
CA GLU A 284 -33.98 20.79 -34.52
C GLU A 284 -32.65 20.23 -33.97
N ASP A 285 -31.92 19.52 -34.84
CA ASP A 285 -30.46 19.50 -35.09
C ASP A 285 -29.43 19.58 -33.92
N ASP A 286 -28.58 18.54 -33.79
CA ASP A 286 -27.23 18.62 -34.36
C ASP A 286 -26.52 17.26 -34.43
N MET A 287 -25.73 17.11 -35.49
CA MET A 287 -25.02 15.92 -35.95
C MET A 287 -23.90 15.50 -35.01
N ILE A 288 -23.67 14.18 -34.84
CA ILE A 288 -22.33 13.57 -34.87
C ILE A 288 -22.43 12.08 -35.24
N SER A 289 -22.00 11.83 -36.48
CA SER A 289 -21.31 10.66 -37.05
C SER A 289 -21.55 9.26 -36.49
N LYS A 290 -22.29 8.50 -37.33
CA LYS A 290 -22.09 7.09 -37.68
C LYS A 290 -20.65 6.60 -37.54
N ASN A 291 -20.49 5.46 -36.88
CA ASN A 291 -19.88 4.26 -37.47
C ASN A 291 -20.57 3.04 -36.86
N GLY A 292 -21.28 2.30 -37.71
CA GLY A 292 -21.94 1.05 -37.35
C GLY A 292 -21.01 -0.13 -37.45
N GLU A 293 -21.37 -1.20 -36.73
CA GLU A 293 -21.36 -2.58 -37.20
C GLU A 293 -22.14 -3.45 -36.18
N ASP A 294 -23.40 -3.65 -36.51
CA ASP A 294 -24.25 -4.83 -36.37
C ASP A 294 -23.77 -6.00 -35.49
N SER A 295 -24.47 -6.23 -34.38
CA SER A 295 -24.91 -7.58 -34.00
C SER A 295 -26.25 -7.53 -33.28
N ASP A 296 -27.24 -7.89 -34.08
CA ASP A 296 -28.62 -8.25 -33.76
C ASP A 296 -28.66 -9.46 -32.81
N GLY A 297 -29.55 -9.43 -31.82
CA GLY A 297 -29.61 -10.49 -30.81
C GLY A 297 -30.54 -10.26 -29.61
N GLY A 298 -31.82 -9.98 -29.85
CA GLY A 298 -32.93 -10.52 -29.05
C GLY A 298 -33.08 -10.07 -27.59
N ALA A 299 -33.87 -9.01 -27.39
CA ALA A 299 -34.45 -8.68 -26.09
C ALA A 299 -35.50 -9.72 -25.65
N SER A 300 -35.29 -10.30 -24.46
CA SER A 300 -36.34 -10.91 -23.65
C SER A 300 -36.50 -10.06 -22.38
N PRO A 301 -37.70 -9.52 -22.07
CA PRO A 301 -37.94 -8.87 -20.80
C PRO A 301 -38.10 -9.95 -19.72
N SER A 302 -36.98 -10.35 -19.11
CA SER A 302 -37.02 -11.25 -17.97
C SER A 302 -37.54 -10.50 -16.75
N THR A 303 -38.79 -10.78 -16.39
CA THR A 303 -39.40 -10.46 -15.10
C THR A 303 -38.79 -11.32 -14.00
N HIS A 304 -37.48 -11.18 -13.75
CA HIS A 304 -36.88 -11.72 -12.54
C HIS A 304 -37.35 -10.87 -11.37
N ALA A 305 -38.24 -11.45 -10.56
CA ALA A 305 -38.57 -10.96 -9.23
C ALA A 305 -37.27 -10.71 -8.46
N GLN A 306 -36.90 -9.43 -8.33
CA GLN A 306 -35.77 -9.01 -7.53
C GLN A 306 -35.99 -9.53 -6.10
N ALA A 307 -35.07 -10.37 -5.63
CA ALA A 307 -35.06 -10.79 -4.24
C ALA A 307 -35.14 -9.53 -3.36
N PRO A 308 -36.02 -9.51 -2.33
CA PRO A 308 -36.19 -8.33 -1.51
C PRO A 308 -34.83 -7.92 -0.93
N SER A 309 -34.48 -6.65 -1.12
CA SER A 309 -33.25 -6.07 -0.56
C SER A 309 -33.12 -6.46 0.92
N PRO A 310 -31.93 -6.85 1.40
CA PRO A 310 -31.69 -7.22 2.80
C PRO A 310 -32.21 -6.18 3.81
N SER A 311 -32.29 -4.91 3.40
CA SER A 311 -32.85 -3.82 4.21
C SER A 311 -34.35 -3.98 4.47
N LYS A 312 -35.12 -4.49 3.49
CA LYS A 312 -36.57 -4.68 3.59
C LYS A 312 -36.89 -5.79 4.60
N VAL A 313 -36.14 -6.90 4.57
CA VAL A 313 -36.29 -8.02 5.51
C VAL A 313 -35.95 -7.59 6.94
N LYS A 314 -34.88 -6.80 7.14
CA LYS A 314 -34.51 -6.27 8.46
C LYS A 314 -35.59 -5.33 9.01
N ARG A 315 -36.15 -4.46 8.17
CA ARG A 315 -37.21 -3.51 8.54
C ARG A 315 -38.50 -4.24 8.96
N GLU A 316 -38.89 -5.27 8.21
CA GLU A 316 -40.09 -6.07 8.49
C GLU A 316 -39.95 -6.87 9.80
N ARG A 317 -38.75 -7.41 10.08
CA ARG A 317 -38.46 -8.11 11.33
C ARG A 317 -38.52 -7.19 12.56
N LEU A 318 -38.03 -5.96 12.44
CA LEU A 318 -38.12 -4.96 13.51
C LEU A 318 -39.57 -4.52 13.77
N ALA A 319 -40.36 -4.34 12.71
CA ALA A 319 -41.78 -4.01 12.83
C ALA A 319 -42.56 -5.11 13.58
N HIS A 320 -42.30 -6.38 13.26
CA HIS A 320 -42.93 -7.52 13.95
C HIS A 320 -42.60 -7.54 15.45
N LEU A 321 -41.33 -7.35 15.83
CA LEU A 321 -40.91 -7.31 17.22
C LEU A 321 -41.53 -6.13 17.99
N ALA A 322 -41.70 -4.98 17.32
CA ALA A 322 -42.37 -3.83 17.91
C ALA A 322 -43.87 -4.11 18.16
N GLU A 323 -44.54 -4.81 17.24
CA GLU A 323 -45.94 -5.19 17.39
C GLU A 323 -46.14 -6.21 18.53
N GLU A 324 -45.25 -7.20 18.66
CA GLU A 324 -45.27 -8.14 19.78
C GLU A 324 -45.11 -7.44 21.13
N ARG A 325 -44.21 -6.45 21.22
CA ARG A 325 -44.04 -5.65 22.44
C ARG A 325 -45.30 -4.84 22.75
N ARG A 326 -45.97 -4.28 21.74
CA ARG A 326 -47.25 -3.58 21.91
C ARG A 326 -48.36 -4.51 22.38
N LYS A 327 -48.48 -5.72 21.81
CA LYS A 327 -49.46 -6.74 22.25
C LYS A 327 -49.21 -7.16 23.69
N LYS A 328 -47.95 -7.39 24.08
CA LYS A 328 -47.59 -7.78 25.44
C LYS A 328 -47.93 -6.71 26.48
N ARG A 329 -47.82 -5.42 26.13
CA ARG A 329 -48.23 -4.30 27.01
C ARG A 329 -49.74 -4.14 27.16
N ARG A 330 -50.55 -4.68 26.26
CA ARG A 330 -52.03 -4.63 26.35
C ARG A 330 -52.64 -5.78 27.16
N LEU A 331 -51.85 -6.81 27.46
CA LEU A 331 -52.27 -7.98 28.23
C LEU A 331 -51.90 -7.89 29.72
N VAL A 332 -51.26 -6.80 30.13
CA VAL A 332 -50.94 -6.46 31.52
C VAL A 332 -51.83 -5.31 31.93
#